data_AF-A0A8X6X558-F1
#
_entry.id   AF-A0A8X6X558-F1
#
_cell.length_a   1.000
_cell.length_b   1.000
_cell.length_c   1.000
_cell.angle_alpha   90.00
_cell.angle_beta   90.00
_cell.angle_gamma   90.00
#
_symmetry.space_group_name_H-M   'P 1'
#
loop_
_entity.id
_entity.type
_entity.pdbx_description
1 polymer ?
#
loop_
_entity_poly.entity_id
_entity_poly.type
_entity_poly.pdbx_seq_one_letter_code
_entity_poly.pdbx_strand_id
1 'polypeptide(L)'
;MPQSQCPLGNYHFVQGELKHPLQRENKARKLWQFTEHPQHKTELNRLQNTIKRKVNLYRQQVWEDHLTSLEAEDGSLWGTAKAFRRKAAPISALNGQTVLLSATHIKQK
;
A
#
# COMPACT_ATOMS: atom_id res chain seq x y z
N MET A 1 -24.23 1.06 -3.13
CA MET A 1 -23.01 0.23 -2.97
C MET A 1 -21.81 1.11 -3.22
N PRO A 2 -21.03 1.52 -2.21
CA PRO A 2 -19.83 2.30 -2.48
C PRO A 2 -18.69 1.36 -2.89
N GLN A 3 -17.96 1.77 -3.91
CA GLN A 3 -16.96 0.98 -4.60
C GLN A 3 -15.76 0.69 -3.69
N SER A 4 -15.35 -0.59 -3.64
CA SER A 4 -14.05 -1.00 -3.11
C SER A 4 -12.97 -0.46 -4.05
N GLN A 5 -12.40 0.69 -3.73
CA GLN A 5 -11.31 1.29 -4.48
C GLN A 5 -9.99 0.80 -3.87
N CYS A 6 -9.33 -0.13 -4.57
CA CYS A 6 -7.98 -0.56 -4.24
C CYS A 6 -7.05 0.68 -4.14
N PRO A 7 -6.20 0.82 -3.11
CA PRO A 7 -5.46 2.05 -2.81
C PRO A 7 -4.26 2.32 -3.75
N LEU A 8 -4.23 1.75 -4.95
CA LEU A 8 -3.17 1.99 -5.94
C LEU A 8 -3.53 3.07 -6.97
N GLY A 9 -4.66 3.77 -6.81
CA GLY A 9 -5.27 4.52 -7.91
C GLY A 9 -5.49 6.01 -7.70
N ASN A 10 -4.55 6.78 -7.15
CA ASN A 10 -4.67 8.24 -7.17
C ASN A 10 -3.79 8.87 -8.27
N TYR A 11 -4.25 8.76 -9.52
CA TYR A 11 -3.57 9.33 -10.71
C TYR A 11 -3.32 10.84 -10.56
N HIS A 12 -4.17 11.56 -9.83
CA HIS A 12 -4.03 13.01 -9.60
C HIS A 12 -2.73 13.36 -8.86
N PHE A 13 -2.39 12.60 -7.81
CA PHE A 13 -1.15 12.79 -7.06
C PHE A 13 0.11 12.57 -7.92
N VAL A 14 0.07 11.57 -8.80
CA VAL A 14 1.18 11.26 -9.72
C VAL A 14 1.36 12.37 -10.77
N GLN A 15 0.27 12.94 -11.27
CA GLN A 15 0.29 13.97 -12.32
C GLN A 15 0.69 15.36 -11.81
N GLY A 16 0.43 15.69 -10.55
CA GLY A 16 0.84 16.98 -9.95
C GLY A 16 2.24 16.92 -9.35
N GLU A 17 2.32 16.53 -8.08
CA GLU A 17 3.51 16.67 -7.22
C GLU A 17 4.72 15.80 -7.62
N LEU A 18 4.46 14.69 -8.32
CA LEU A 18 5.46 13.68 -8.66
C LEU A 18 5.94 13.72 -10.10
N LYS A 19 5.20 14.38 -11.01
CA LYS A 19 5.52 14.40 -12.43
C LYS A 19 6.92 14.97 -12.71
N HIS A 20 7.24 16.13 -12.15
CA HIS A 20 8.57 16.75 -12.31
C HIS A 20 9.71 15.92 -11.68
N PRO A 21 9.59 15.43 -10.42
CA PRO A 21 10.57 14.50 -9.84
C PRO A 21 10.80 13.23 -10.66
N LEU A 22 9.73 12.57 -11.14
CA LEU A 22 9.82 11.34 -11.94
C LEU A 22 10.52 11.59 -13.28
N GLN A 23 10.22 12.70 -13.95
CA GLN A 23 10.93 13.09 -15.17
C GLN A 23 12.42 13.31 -14.93
N ARG A 24 12.79 13.96 -13.81
CA ARG A 24 14.19 14.14 -13.41
C ARG A 24 14.87 12.82 -13.10
N GLU A 25 14.20 11.91 -12.39
CA GLU A 25 14.72 10.58 -12.09
C GLU A 25 14.99 9.79 -13.37
N ASN A 26 14.06 9.82 -14.34
CA ASN A 26 14.24 9.17 -15.63
C ASN A 26 15.44 9.73 -16.40
N LYS A 27 15.64 11.05 -16.40
CA LYS A 27 16.82 11.69 -17.01
C LYS A 27 18.11 11.27 -16.30
N ALA A 28 18.15 11.31 -14.96
CA ALA A 28 19.31 10.91 -14.18
C ALA A 28 19.64 9.42 -14.36
N ARG A 29 18.62 8.57 -14.50
CA ARG A 29 18.79 7.14 -14.79
C ARG A 29 19.45 6.91 -16.14
N LYS A 30 18.94 7.58 -17.19
CA LYS A 30 19.55 7.51 -18.53
C LYS A 30 21.00 8.00 -18.50
N LEU A 31 21.27 9.10 -17.79
CA LEU A 31 22.62 9.65 -17.66
C LEU A 31 23.56 8.68 -16.94
N TRP A 32 23.16 8.10 -15.81
CA TRP A 32 23.96 7.10 -15.09
C TRP A 32 24.21 5.85 -15.94
N GLN A 33 23.20 5.35 -16.66
CA GLN A 33 23.35 4.18 -17.54
C GLN A 33 24.30 4.44 -18.71
N PHE A 34 24.34 5.68 -19.22
CA PHE A 34 25.22 6.04 -20.32
C PHE A 34 26.67 6.29 -19.88
N THR A 35 26.85 6.97 -18.75
CA THR A 35 28.17 7.43 -18.29
C THR A 35 28.84 6.50 -17.29
N GLU A 36 28.06 5.67 -16.59
CA GLU A 36 28.46 4.82 -15.46
C GLU A 36 29.19 5.55 -14.32
N HIS A 37 29.16 6.89 -14.30
CA HIS A 37 29.91 7.68 -13.32
C HIS A 37 29.22 7.64 -11.93
N PRO A 38 29.97 7.42 -10.84
CA PRO A 38 29.40 7.33 -9.48
C PRO A 38 28.62 8.57 -9.04
N GLN A 39 29.03 9.77 -9.48
CA GLN A 39 28.31 11.01 -9.13
C GLN A 39 26.89 11.01 -9.70
N HIS A 40 26.69 10.50 -10.92
CA HIS A 40 25.35 10.40 -11.52
C HIS A 40 24.49 9.35 -10.82
N LYS A 41 25.10 8.29 -10.28
CA LYS A 41 24.41 7.33 -9.41
C LYS A 41 23.94 7.97 -8.11
N THR A 42 24.77 8.80 -7.48
CA THR A 42 24.40 9.53 -6.26
C THR A 42 23.22 10.47 -6.48
N GLU A 43 23.24 11.22 -7.58
CA GLU A 43 22.12 12.10 -7.96
C GLU A 43 20.83 11.31 -8.24
N LEU A 44 20.93 10.19 -8.95
CA LEU A 44 19.79 9.28 -9.15
C LEU A 44 19.21 8.78 -7.82
N ASN A 45 20.07 8.32 -6.90
CA ASN A 45 19.64 7.83 -5.59
C ASN A 45 18.98 8.94 -4.74
N ARG A 46 19.51 10.18 -4.78
CA ARG A 46 18.89 11.34 -4.12
C ARG A 46 17.48 11.59 -4.64
N LEU A 47 17.29 11.58 -5.96
CA LEU A 47 15.97 11.76 -6.58
C LEU A 47 15.00 10.64 -6.19
N GLN A 48 15.46 9.38 -6.23
CA GLN A 48 14.65 8.23 -5.82
C GLN A 48 14.22 8.32 -4.35
N ASN A 49 15.13 8.68 -3.45
CA ASN A 49 14.81 8.85 -2.04
C ASN A 49 13.82 10.01 -1.82
N THR A 50 13.94 11.09 -2.59
CA THR A 50 13.00 12.22 -2.54
C THR A 50 11.60 11.80 -2.99
N ILE A 51 11.50 11.04 -4.09
CA ILE A 51 10.24 10.47 -4.59
C ILE A 51 9.61 9.56 -3.55
N LYS A 52 10.38 8.62 -2.98
CA LYS A 52 9.90 7.71 -1.92
C LYS A 52 9.35 8.47 -0.73
N ARG A 53 10.04 9.51 -0.25
CA ARG A 53 9.57 10.36 0.85
C ARG A 53 8.26 11.05 0.51
N LYS A 54 8.15 11.67 -0.67
CA LYS A 54 6.91 12.32 -1.11
C LYS A 54 5.73 11.34 -1.16
N VAL A 55 5.94 10.14 -1.71
CA VAL A 55 4.91 9.09 -1.76
C VAL A 55 4.47 8.67 -0.34
N ASN A 56 5.43 8.49 0.57
CA ASN A 56 5.12 8.12 1.95
C ASN A 56 4.34 9.21 2.68
N LEU A 57 4.75 10.48 2.53
CA LEU A 57 4.05 11.63 3.11
C LEU A 57 2.60 11.70 2.61
N TYR A 58 2.39 11.55 1.30
CA TYR A 58 1.04 11.53 0.74
C TYR A 58 0.19 10.38 1.27
N ARG A 59 0.75 9.17 1.36
CA ARG A 59 0.04 8.03 1.95
C ARG A 59 -0.32 8.28 3.40
N GLN A 60 0.58 8.90 4.16
CA GLN A 60 0.34 9.28 5.54
C GLN A 60 -0.80 10.29 5.65
N GLN A 61 -0.79 11.36 4.83
CA GLN A 61 -1.86 12.36 4.79
C GLN A 61 -3.22 11.73 4.46
N VAL A 62 -3.28 10.88 3.42
CA VAL A 62 -4.52 10.17 3.06
C VAL A 62 -5.04 9.32 4.23
N TRP A 63 -4.14 8.68 4.98
CA TRP A 63 -4.51 7.92 6.17
C TRP A 63 -4.98 8.82 7.32
N GLU A 64 -4.30 9.94 7.57
CA GLU A 64 -4.66 10.92 8.59
C GLU A 64 -6.05 11.53 8.30
N ASP A 65 -6.30 11.92 7.05
CA ASP A 65 -7.58 12.44 6.60
C ASP A 65 -8.69 11.39 6.79
N HIS A 66 -8.44 10.16 6.36
CA HIS A 66 -9.39 9.05 6.51
C HIS A 66 -9.70 8.75 7.98
N LEU A 67 -8.72 8.79 8.87
CA LEU A 67 -8.94 8.57 10.30
C LEU A 67 -9.71 9.73 10.94
N THR A 68 -9.45 10.96 10.49
CA THR A 68 -10.14 12.16 10.99
C THR A 68 -11.60 12.19 10.54
N SER A 69 -11.92 11.63 9.37
CA SER A 69 -13.30 11.54 8.87
C SER A 69 -14.16 10.43 9.52
N LEU A 70 -13.62 9.67 10.48
CA LEU A 70 -14.37 8.57 11.11
C LEU A 70 -15.31 9.10 12.19
N GLU A 71 -16.57 8.69 12.10
CA GLU A 71 -17.62 9.05 13.06
C GLU A 71 -18.19 7.80 13.75
N ALA A 72 -18.62 7.99 15.00
CA ALA A 72 -19.18 6.90 15.81
C ALA A 72 -20.63 6.58 15.44
N GLU A 73 -21.40 7.59 15.02
CA GLU A 73 -22.84 7.47 14.72
C GLU A 73 -23.09 6.61 13.47
N ASP A 74 -22.29 6.82 12.43
CA ASP A 74 -22.39 6.10 11.15
C ASP A 74 -21.80 4.66 11.21
N GLY A 75 -21.23 4.26 12.35
CA GLY A 75 -20.58 2.96 12.53
C GLY A 75 -19.27 2.78 11.74
N SER A 76 -18.81 3.81 11.03
CA SER A 76 -17.58 3.81 10.22
C SER A 76 -16.33 3.64 11.10
N LEU A 77 -16.31 4.29 12.28
CA LEU A 77 -15.25 4.12 13.28
C LEU A 77 -15.13 2.67 13.75
N TRP A 78 -16.26 2.01 14.05
CA TRP A 78 -16.23 0.62 14.49
C TRP A 78 -15.84 -0.35 13.37
N GLY A 79 -16.34 -0.11 12.14
CA GLY A 79 -15.98 -0.91 10.97
C GLY A 79 -14.48 -0.90 10.68
N THR A 80 -13.87 0.29 10.73
CA THR A 80 -12.42 0.46 10.54
C THR A 80 -11.61 -0.14 11.69
N ALA A 81 -11.98 0.12 12.94
CA ALA A 81 -11.33 -0.49 14.12
C ALA A 81 -11.37 -2.03 14.07
N LYS A 82 -12.51 -2.59 13.66
CA LYS A 82 -12.67 -4.05 13.49
C LYS A 82 -11.77 -4.60 12.39
N ALA A 83 -11.55 -3.86 11.30
CA ALA A 83 -10.65 -4.26 10.23
C ALA A 83 -9.18 -4.30 10.68
N PHE A 84 -8.76 -3.39 11.57
CA PHE A 84 -7.43 -3.41 12.17
C PHE A 84 -7.21 -4.55 13.17
N ARG A 85 -8.29 -5.15 13.68
CA ARG A 85 -8.18 -6.27 14.62
C ARG A 85 -7.54 -7.46 13.92
N ARG A 86 -6.34 -7.86 14.36
CA ARG A 86 -5.67 -9.06 13.87
C ARG A 86 -6.60 -10.26 14.04
N LYS A 87 -6.88 -10.96 12.94
CA LYS A 87 -7.47 -12.30 13.03
C LYS A 87 -6.39 -13.19 13.64
N ALA A 88 -6.70 -13.82 14.77
CA ALA A 88 -5.82 -14.84 15.32
C ALA A 88 -5.65 -15.90 14.23
N ALA A 89 -4.41 -16.08 13.75
CA ALA A 89 -4.11 -17.25 12.96
C ALA A 89 -4.38 -18.46 13.87
N PRO A 90 -5.04 -19.52 13.38
CA PRO A 90 -5.14 -20.75 14.14
C PRO A 90 -3.71 -21.17 14.49
N ILE A 91 -3.41 -21.28 15.78
CA ILE A 91 -2.14 -21.81 16.24
C ILE A 91 -2.09 -23.23 15.66
N SER A 92 -1.15 -23.45 14.74
CA SER A 92 -0.96 -24.80 14.20
C SER A 92 -0.60 -25.71 15.37
N ALA A 93 -1.23 -26.88 15.44
CA ALA A 93 -0.86 -27.87 16.43
C ALA A 93 0.65 -28.09 16.30
N LEU A 94 1.35 -28.03 17.44
CA LEU A 94 2.81 -28.05 17.50
C LEU A 94 3.41 -29.23 16.69
N ASN A 95 2.64 -30.31 16.49
CA ASN A 95 3.10 -31.57 15.89
C ASN A 95 2.05 -32.38 15.06
N GLY A 96 1.04 -31.82 14.36
CA GLY A 96 0.09 -32.73 13.66
C GLY A 96 -0.97 -32.14 12.74
N GLN A 97 -1.30 -32.90 11.70
CA GLN A 97 -2.05 -32.56 10.48
C GLN A 97 -3.43 -31.93 10.70
N THR A 98 -3.72 -30.89 9.92
CA THR A 98 -5.02 -30.22 9.83
C THR A 98 -6.04 -31.09 9.09
N VAL A 99 -6.90 -31.75 9.83
CA VAL A 99 -8.12 -32.44 9.35
C VAL A 99 -9.16 -32.14 10.44
N LEU A 100 -10.30 -31.49 10.26
CA LEU A 100 -11.21 -31.25 9.15
C LEU A 100 -12.12 -30.09 9.58
N LEU A 101 -12.43 -29.13 8.73
CA LEU A 101 -13.75 -28.47 8.67
C LEU A 101 -13.96 -27.88 7.27
N SER A 102 -13.90 -28.71 6.23
CA SER A 102 -14.51 -28.39 4.94
C SER A 102 -15.97 -28.83 4.98
N ALA A 103 -16.86 -27.84 4.86
CA ALA A 103 -18.30 -27.98 4.97
C ALA A 103 -18.89 -29.02 4.00
N THR A 104 -19.67 -29.93 4.57
CA THR A 104 -20.92 -30.53 4.04
C THR A 104 -21.11 -30.58 2.52
N HIS A 105 -20.89 -31.76 1.93
CA HIS A 105 -21.71 -32.25 0.81
C HIS A 105 -21.77 -33.78 0.78
N ILE A 106 -22.66 -34.37 1.58
CA ILE A 106 -23.09 -35.76 1.39
C ILE A 106 -24.53 -35.69 0.84
N LYS A 107 -24.67 -35.83 -0.47
CA LYS A 107 -25.94 -36.19 -1.12
C LYS A 107 -26.17 -37.68 -0.86
N GLN A 108 -27.33 -38.06 -0.32
CA GLN A 108 -27.82 -39.43 -0.36
C GLN A 108 -29.17 -39.45 -1.08
N LYS A 109 -29.14 -40.19 -2.20
CA LYS A 109 -30.18 -40.90 -2.96
C LYS A 109 -31.60 -40.32 -3.06
#